data_AF-A0A2P9AHZ8-F1
#
_entry.id   AF-A0A2P9AHZ8-F1
#
_cell.length_a   1.000
_cell.length_b   1.000
_cell.length_c   1.000
_cell.angle_alpha   90.00
_cell.angle_beta   90.00
_cell.angle_gamma   90.00
#
_symmetry.space_group_name_H-M   'P 1'
#
loop_
_entity.id
_entity.type
_entity.pdbx_description
1 polymer ?
#
loop_
_entity_poly.entity_id
_entity_poly.type
_entity_poly.pdbx_seq_one_letter_code
_entity_poly.pdbx_strand_id
1 'polypeptide(L)' 'MTDVDHETFLKSFFTRSDAEKIDEKRDGLEISRLYILIAGGREQFVNLKFPASPSADGLMVASSIADD' A
#
# COMPACT_ATOMS: atom_id res chain seq x y z
N MET A 1 13.34 14.65 3.14
CA MET A 1 12.47 13.52 3.48
C MET A 1 11.13 13.88 2.85
N THR A 2 10.78 13.28 1.71
CA THR A 2 9.52 13.59 1.03
C THR A 2 8.40 12.97 1.86
N ASP A 3 7.64 13.83 2.51
CA ASP A 3 6.37 13.47 3.13
C ASP A 3 5.45 13.00 2.01
N VAL A 4 5.41 11.68 1.78
CA VAL A 4 4.58 11.10 0.73
C VAL A 4 3.17 11.13 1.27
N ASP A 5 2.38 12.08 0.77
CA ASP A 5 0.94 12.10 1.00
C ASP A 5 0.35 10.75 0.58
N HIS A 6 -0.10 10.00 1.58
CA HIS A 6 -0.57 8.64 1.37
C HIS A 6 -1.81 8.61 0.47
N GLU A 7 -2.64 9.66 0.47
CA GLU A 7 -3.83 9.71 -0.39
C GLU A 7 -3.41 9.84 -1.86
N THR A 8 -2.45 10.72 -2.14
CA THR A 8 -1.88 10.88 -3.49
C THR A 8 -1.19 9.59 -3.95
N PHE A 9 -0.42 8.93 -3.09
CA PHE A 9 0.20 7.64 -3.44
C PHE A 9 -0.84 6.58 -3.74
N LEU A 10 -1.82 6.37 -2.86
CA LEU A 10 -2.87 5.36 -3.04
C LEU A 10 -3.65 5.62 -4.32
N LYS A 11 -4.03 6.88 -4.57
CA LYS A 11 -4.70 7.26 -5.83
C LYS A 11 -3.85 6.91 -7.05
N SER A 12 -2.55 7.23 -7.03
CA SER A 12 -1.64 6.90 -8.13
C SER A 12 -1.49 5.39 -8.32
N PHE A 13 -1.34 4.64 -7.23
CA PHE A 13 -1.23 3.19 -7.20
C PHE A 13 -2.44 2.52 -7.86
N PHE A 14 -3.67 2.87 -7.45
CA PHE A 14 -4.89 2.31 -8.05
C PHE A 14 -5.20 2.83 -9.45
N THR A 15 -4.70 4.01 -9.83
CA THR A 15 -4.86 4.50 -11.21
C THR A 15 -3.96 3.72 -12.19
N ARG A 16 -2.82 3.22 -11.71
CA ARG A 16 -1.77 2.60 -12.53
C ARG A 16 -1.72 1.08 -12.45
N SER A 17 -2.51 0.48 -11.56
CA SER A 17 -2.56 -0.97 -11.36
C SER A 17 -3.99 -1.46 -11.24
N ASP A 18 -4.18 -2.74 -11.53
CA ASP A 18 -5.40 -3.51 -11.30
C ASP A 18 -5.47 -4.05 -9.86
N ALA A 19 -4.80 -3.39 -8.91
CA ALA A 19 -4.62 -3.91 -7.57
C ALA A 19 -5.95 -4.19 -6.84
N GLU A 20 -6.12 -5.43 -6.41
CA GLU A 20 -7.25 -5.90 -5.60
C GLU A 20 -6.81 -6.05 -4.14
N LYS A 21 -7.62 -5.53 -3.21
CA LYS A 21 -7.34 -5.66 -1.77
C LYS A 21 -7.74 -7.05 -1.30
N ILE A 22 -6.80 -7.79 -0.72
CA ILE A 22 -7.04 -9.15 -0.22
C ILE A 22 -7.08 -9.22 1.31
N ASP A 23 -6.40 -8.30 2.01
CA ASP A 23 -6.44 -8.24 3.47
C ASP A 23 -6.22 -6.82 4.01
N GLU A 24 -6.70 -6.57 5.22
CA GLU A 24 -6.48 -5.35 5.98
C GLU A 24 -6.36 -5.64 7.48
N LYS A 25 -5.22 -5.28 8.07
CA LYS A 25 -4.99 -5.28 9.50
C LYS A 25 -4.91 -3.85 10.02
N ARG A 26 -5.66 -3.56 11.09
CA ARG A 26 -5.59 -2.29 11.81
C ARG A 26 -4.99 -2.51 13.18
N ASP A 27 -3.97 -1.72 13.50
CA ASP A 27 -3.31 -1.73 14.81
C ASP A 27 -3.22 -0.30 15.33
N GLY A 28 -4.31 0.16 15.97
CA GLY A 28 -4.44 1.46 16.64
C GLY A 28 -4.05 2.67 15.79
N LEU A 29 -2.75 2.91 15.67
CA LEU A 29 -2.10 4.00 14.96
C LEU A 29 -1.74 3.67 13.50
N GLU A 30 -1.73 2.40 13.10
CA GLU A 30 -1.30 1.96 11.77
C GLU A 30 -2.33 1.06 11.08
N ILE A 31 -2.38 1.16 9.75
CA ILE A 31 -3.13 0.26 8.88
C ILE A 31 -2.12 -0.43 7.96
N SER A 32 -2.17 -1.76 7.93
CA SER A 32 -1.49 -2.61 6.94
C SER A 32 -2.53 -3.16 5.98
N ARG A 33 -2.35 -2.97 4.67
CA ARG A 33 -3.21 -3.54 3.63
C ARG A 33 -2.40 -4.37 2.67
N LEU A 34 -2.88 -5.58 2.40
CA LEU A 34 -2.31 -6.46 1.41
C LEU A 34 -3.14 -6.40 0.14
N TYR A 35 -2.45 -6.24 -0.99
CA TYR A 35 -3.01 -6.21 -2.32
C TYR A 35 -2.39 -7.30 -3.19
N ILE A 36 -3.15 -7.79 -4.16
CA ILE A 36 -2.64 -8.55 -5.31
C ILE A 36 -2.80 -7.69 -6.56
N LEU A 37 -1.80 -7.69 -7.45
CA LEU A 37 -1.84 -6.97 -8.73
C LEU A 37 -1.12 -7.75 -9.83
N ILE A 38 -1.37 -7.41 -11.09
CA ILE A 38 -0.60 -7.94 -12.23
C ILE A 38 0.42 -6.89 -12.68
N ALA A 39 1.71 -7.20 -12.53
CA ALA A 39 2.80 -6.37 -13.03
C ALA A 39 3.73 -7.18 -13.93
N GLY A 40 3.94 -6.72 -15.16
CA GLY A 40 4.80 -7.43 -16.13
C GLY A 40 4.29 -8.84 -16.48
N GLY A 41 2.98 -9.07 -16.41
CA GLY A 41 2.35 -10.36 -16.69
C GLY A 41 2.48 -11.39 -15.56
N ARG A 42 2.91 -10.98 -14.36
CA ARG A 42 2.99 -11.83 -13.18
C ARG A 42 2.12 -11.27 -12.06
N GLU A 43 1.50 -12.17 -11.29
CA GLU A 43 0.88 -11.82 -10.01
C GLU A 43 1.96 -11.36 -9.03
N GLN A 44 1.69 -10.26 -8.35
CA GLN A 44 2.53 -9.71 -7.28
C GLN A 44 1.68 -9.35 -6.07
N PHE A 45 2.23 -9.60 -4.88
CA PHE A 45 1.62 -9.18 -3.64
C PHE A 45 2.28 -7.89 -3.15
N VAL A 46 1.49 -6.89 -2.79
CA VAL A 46 1.98 -5.60 -2.28
C VAL A 46 1.39 -5.35 -0.90
N ASN A 47 2.26 -5.19 0.09
CA ASN A 47 1.86 -4.75 1.41
C ASN A 47 2.12 -3.25 1.55
N LEU A 48 1.06 -2.51 1.91
CA LEU A 48 1.11 -1.08 2.19
C LEU A 48 0.83 -0.84 3.68
N LYS A 49 1.77 -0.18 4.35
CA LYS A 49 1.64 0.26 5.74
C LYS A 49 1.60 1.76 5.81
N PHE A 50 0.62 2.32 6.50
CA PHE A 50 0.44 3.77 6.63
C PHE A 50 -0.32 4.12 7.91
N PRO A 51 -0.21 5.36 8.40
CA PRO A 51 -0.92 5.82 9.59
C PRO A 51 -2.44 5.67 9.45
N ALA A 52 -3.11 5.32 10.55
CA ALA A 52 -4.57 5.16 10.59
C ALA A 52 -5.34 6.49 10.52
N SER A 53 -4.65 7.61 10.77
CA SER A 53 -5.19 8.96 10.63
C SER A 53 -4.28 9.82 9.74
N PRO A 54 -4.82 10.68 8.87
CA PRO A 54 -4.03 11.66 8.11
C PRO A 54 -3.28 12.65 8.99
N SER A 55 -3.72 12.84 10.23
CA SER A 55 -3.07 13.70 11.22
C SER A 55 -2.11 12.96 12.16
N ALA A 56 -1.98 11.64 12.02
CA ALA A 56 -1.05 10.86 12.82
C ALA A 56 0.34 10.89 12.20
N ASP A 57 1.35 11.19 13.02
CA ASP A 57 2.74 11.10 12.61
C ASP A 57 3.08 9.65 12.23
N GLY A 58 3.65 9.45 11.04
CA GLY A 58 4.15 8.15 10.62
C GLY A 58 4.49 8.08 9.14
N LEU A 59 5.36 7.15 8.78
CA LEU A 59 5.83 6.96 7.41
C LEU A 59 4.95 5.95 6.68
N MET A 60 4.64 6.23 5.42
CA MET A 60 4.11 5.21 4.52
C MET A 60 5.25 4.29 4.05
N VAL A 61 5.04 2.99 4.17
CA VAL A 61 5.98 1.96 3.69
C VAL A 61 5.25 1.05 2.72
N ALA A 62 5.86 0.82 1.55
CA ALA A 62 5.38 -0.12 0.55
C ALA A 62 6.43 -1.21 0.34
N SER A 63 6.00 -2.46 0.30
CA SER A 63 6.86 -3.61 -0.03
C SER A 63 6.14 -4.54 -1.00
N SER A 64 6.85 -5.06 -1.99
CA SER A 64 6.35 -6.06 -2.93
C SER A 64 6.97 -7.43 -2.66
N ILE A 65 6.20 -8.48 -2.85
CA ILE A 65 6.61 -9.89 -2.83
C ILE A 65 6.31 -10.43 -4.23
N ALA A 66 7.36 -10.78 -4.96
CA ALA A 66 7.28 -11.48 -6.23
C ALA A 66 7.97 -12.84 -6.06
N ASP A 67 7.41 -13.88 -6.68
CA ASP A 67 8.09 -15.17 -6.81
C ASP A 67 9.26 -15.00 -7.79
N ASP A 68 10.45 -15.46 -7.40
CA ASP A 68 11.72 -15.29 -8.13
C ASP A 68 11.75 -16.12 -9.43
#